data_AF-A0A2M7L2V2-F1
#
_entry.id   AF-A0A2M7L2V2-F1
#
_cell.length_a   1.000
_cell.length_b   1.000
_cell.length_c   1.000
_cell.angle_alpha   90.00
_cell.angle_beta   90.00
_cell.angle_gamma   90.00
#
_symmetry.space_group_name_H-M   'P 1'
#
loop_
_entity.id
_entity.type
_entity.pdbx_description
1 polymer ?
#
loop_
_entity_poly.entity_id
_entity_poly.type
_entity_poly.pdbx_seq_one_letter_code
_entity_poly.pdbx_strand_id
1 'polypeptide(L)'
;MSSKASLFDLVGGLPVLEAVHKRFYDKMYAHPWLGTFFKGHDQRAIELRQTQFMGWKMGGEINYPGMELELAHRRMYITSEQLELRQAILRESLQEEYLPAALIKRWLKIDAAFWSHIKNDSLASFQQIDLKYEQPLIVPNPHA
;
A
#
# COMPACT_ATOMS: atom_id res chain seq x y z
N MET A 1 -14.61 -12.88 -29.07
CA MET A 1 -13.84 -13.57 -28.02
C MET A 1 -14.26 -12.96 -26.69
N SER A 2 -14.79 -13.74 -25.75
CA SER A 2 -15.10 -13.19 -24.41
C SER A 2 -13.78 -13.02 -23.66
N SER A 3 -13.30 -11.78 -23.52
CA SER A 3 -12.16 -11.51 -22.64
C SER A 3 -12.60 -11.81 -21.21
N LYS A 4 -11.85 -12.68 -20.55
CA LYS A 4 -12.07 -12.98 -19.12
C LYS A 4 -11.97 -11.67 -18.34
N ALA A 5 -13.02 -11.32 -17.59
CA ALA A 5 -13.06 -10.10 -16.79
C ALA A 5 -11.79 -9.96 -15.92
N SER A 6 -11.20 -8.77 -15.93
CA SER A 6 -9.99 -8.48 -15.14
C SER A 6 -10.31 -8.54 -13.64
N LEU A 7 -9.30 -8.58 -12.77
CA LEU A 7 -9.60 -8.47 -11.33
C LEU A 7 -10.21 -7.09 -11.03
N PHE A 8 -9.77 -6.05 -11.73
CA PHE A 8 -10.31 -4.69 -11.61
C PHE A 8 -11.82 -4.67 -11.87
N ASP A 9 -12.30 -5.32 -12.93
CA ASP A 9 -13.73 -5.41 -13.22
C ASP A 9 -14.47 -6.22 -12.14
N LEU A 10 -13.87 -7.33 -11.70
CA LEU A 10 -14.48 -8.23 -10.72
C LEU A 10 -14.62 -7.61 -9.33
N VAL A 11 -13.72 -6.70 -8.93
CA VAL A 11 -13.83 -5.99 -7.65
C VAL A 11 -14.78 -4.79 -7.71
N GLY A 12 -15.30 -4.42 -8.89
CA GLY A 12 -16.22 -3.30 -9.06
C GLY A 12 -15.57 -2.01 -9.57
N GLY A 13 -14.35 -2.10 -10.13
CA GLY A 13 -13.67 -0.99 -10.78
C GLY A 13 -13.25 0.15 -9.85
N LEU A 14 -13.02 1.33 -10.43
CA LEU A 14 -12.54 2.53 -9.72
C LEU A 14 -13.40 2.89 -8.49
N PRO A 15 -14.74 2.90 -8.56
CA PRO A 15 -15.55 3.30 -7.41
C PRO A 15 -15.29 2.46 -6.15
N VAL A 16 -15.12 1.14 -6.31
CA VAL A 16 -14.82 0.26 -5.18
C VAL A 16 -13.38 0.42 -4.72
N LEU A 17 -12.43 0.60 -5.64
CA LEU A 17 -11.04 0.86 -5.27
C LEU A 17 -10.89 2.15 -4.45
N GLU A 18 -11.55 3.22 -4.87
CA GLU A 18 -11.55 4.51 -4.18
C GLU A 18 -12.17 4.39 -2.78
N ALA A 19 -13.30 3.69 -2.65
CA ALA A 19 -13.96 3.47 -1.37
C ALA A 19 -13.08 2.64 -0.40
N VAL A 20 -12.50 1.54 -0.88
CA VAL A 20 -11.58 0.71 -0.10
C VAL A 20 -10.36 1.54 0.34
N HIS A 21 -9.73 2.27 -0.57
CA HIS A 21 -8.53 3.04 -0.24
C HIS A 21 -8.82 4.21 0.69
N LYS A 22 -9.99 4.85 0.58
CA LYS A 22 -10.42 5.86 1.54
C LYS A 22 -10.47 5.29 2.95
N ARG A 23 -11.17 4.16 3.15
CA ARG A 23 -11.25 3.49 4.47
C ARG A 23 -9.90 3.00 4.96
N PHE A 24 -9.10 2.44 4.06
CA PHE A 24 -7.77 1.95 4.38
C PHE A 24 -6.87 3.09 4.86
N TYR A 25 -6.82 4.21 4.14
CA TYR A 25 -5.98 5.34 4.51
C TYR A 25 -6.50 6.12 5.72
N ASP A 26 -7.81 6.20 5.93
CA ASP A 26 -8.36 6.74 7.19
C ASP A 26 -7.79 6.00 8.41
N LYS A 27 -7.77 4.66 8.35
CA LYS A 27 -7.18 3.82 9.40
C LYS A 27 -5.65 3.97 9.46
N MET A 28 -4.96 4.00 8.32
CA MET A 28 -3.50 4.13 8.28
C MET A 28 -3.01 5.46 8.87
N TYR A 29 -3.67 6.58 8.53
CA TYR A 29 -3.31 7.90 9.04
C TYR A 29 -3.62 8.03 10.54
N ALA A 30 -4.69 7.38 11.01
CA ALA A 30 -5.03 7.34 12.43
C ALA A 30 -4.15 6.38 13.26
N HIS A 31 -3.47 5.42 12.63
CA HIS A 31 -2.70 4.40 13.33
C HIS A 31 -1.47 5.01 14.03
N PRO A 32 -1.25 4.80 15.35
CA PRO A 32 -0.16 5.44 16.11
C PRO A 32 1.23 5.22 15.54
N TRP A 33 1.50 4.00 15.06
CA TRP A 33 2.77 3.66 14.42
C TRP A 33 2.83 4.04 12.94
N LEU A 34 1.98 3.42 12.10
CA LEU A 34 2.01 3.59 10.65
C LEU A 34 1.68 5.02 10.19
N GLY A 35 0.81 5.74 10.91
CA GLY A 35 0.43 7.12 10.59
C GLY A 35 1.62 8.08 10.57
N THR A 36 2.68 7.78 11.33
CA THR A 36 3.88 8.63 11.36
C THR A 36 4.61 8.71 10.02
N PHE A 37 4.53 7.67 9.18
CA PHE A 37 5.12 7.69 7.83
C PHE A 37 4.45 8.70 6.90
N PHE A 38 3.21 9.08 7.19
CA PHE A 38 2.40 9.95 6.33
C PHE A 38 2.38 11.42 6.80
N LYS A 39 3.10 11.76 7.88
CA LYS A 39 3.14 13.15 8.37
C LYS A 39 3.66 14.10 7.29
N GLY A 40 2.88 15.14 7.00
CA GLY A 40 3.19 16.14 5.97
C GLY A 40 2.82 15.72 4.55
N HIS A 41 2.25 14.53 4.34
CA HIS A 41 1.70 14.11 3.06
C HIS A 41 0.18 14.34 3.02
N ASP A 42 -0.32 14.81 1.87
CA ASP A 42 -1.76 14.90 1.64
C ASP A 42 -2.36 13.50 1.44
N GLN A 43 -3.33 13.16 2.28
CA GLN A 43 -3.99 11.86 2.25
C GLN A 43 -4.67 11.59 0.91
N ARG A 44 -5.34 12.58 0.32
CA ARG A 44 -6.03 12.42 -0.96
C ARG A 44 -5.05 12.11 -2.09
N ALA A 45 -3.88 12.75 -2.09
CA ALA A 45 -2.83 12.43 -3.05
C ALA A 45 -2.29 11.00 -2.90
N ILE A 46 -2.17 10.48 -1.67
CA ILE A 46 -1.74 9.10 -1.42
C ILE A 46 -2.82 8.09 -1.85
N GLU A 47 -4.08 8.33 -1.49
CA GLU A 47 -5.23 7.51 -1.89
C GLU A 47 -5.35 7.39 -3.41
N LEU A 48 -5.22 8.52 -4.12
CA LEU A 48 -5.26 8.56 -5.58
C LEU A 48 -4.15 7.70 -6.21
N ARG A 49 -2.90 7.86 -5.75
CA ARG A 49 -1.76 7.10 -6.28
C ARG A 49 -1.92 5.61 -6.02
N GLN A 50 -2.35 5.22 -4.83
CA GLN A 50 -2.56 3.81 -4.50
C GLN A 50 -3.70 3.21 -5.32
N THR A 51 -4.80 3.97 -5.53
CA THR A 51 -5.92 3.57 -6.40
C THR A 51 -5.45 3.33 -7.83
N GLN A 52 -4.67 4.26 -8.38
CA GLN A 52 -4.12 4.12 -9.72
C GLN A 52 -3.18 2.92 -9.85
N PHE A 53 -2.27 2.76 -8.88
CA PHE A 53 -1.32 1.64 -8.87
C PHE A 53 -2.05 0.30 -8.82
N MET A 54 -2.98 0.12 -7.88
CA MET A 54 -3.72 -1.14 -7.75
C MET A 54 -4.65 -1.39 -8.93
N GLY A 55 -5.33 -0.36 -9.42
CA GLY A 55 -6.19 -0.47 -10.59
C GLY A 55 -5.43 -0.97 -11.83
N TRP A 56 -4.26 -0.39 -12.08
CA TRP A 56 -3.35 -0.84 -13.13
C TRP A 56 -2.89 -2.30 -12.91
N LYS A 57 -2.41 -2.64 -11.70
CA LYS A 57 -1.95 -4.01 -11.39
C LYS A 57 -3.06 -5.07 -11.44
N MET A 58 -4.32 -4.66 -11.28
CA MET A 58 -5.48 -5.54 -11.37
C MET A 58 -6.00 -5.72 -12.82
N GLY A 59 -5.39 -5.05 -13.79
CA GLY A 59 -5.69 -5.16 -15.21
C GLY A 59 -6.69 -4.12 -15.72
N GLY A 60 -6.96 -3.05 -14.96
CA GLY A 60 -7.72 -1.91 -15.45
C GLY A 60 -6.89 -1.05 -16.40
N GLU A 61 -7.56 -0.39 -17.34
CA GLU A 61 -6.95 0.59 -18.27
C GLU A 61 -6.67 1.92 -17.55
N ILE A 62 -5.85 1.87 -16.49
CA ILE A 62 -5.50 3.01 -15.66
C ILE A 62 -4.03 3.32 -15.86
N ASN A 63 -3.74 4.59 -16.16
CA ASN A 63 -2.38 5.08 -16.19
C ASN A 63 -1.90 5.35 -14.75
N TYR A 64 -0.79 4.74 -14.34
CA TYR A 64 -0.10 5.05 -13.09
C TYR A 64 1.15 5.89 -13.38
N PRO A 65 1.11 7.22 -13.16
CA PRO A 65 2.26 8.10 -13.39
C PRO A 65 3.20 8.18 -12.18
N GLY A 66 3.00 7.32 -11.17
CA GLY A 66 3.74 7.41 -9.92
C GLY A 66 5.16 6.84 -10.02
N MET A 67 5.93 7.06 -8.96
CA MET A 67 7.30 6.55 -8.86
C MET A 67 7.31 5.02 -8.72
N GLU A 68 8.42 4.42 -9.14
CA GLU A 68 8.75 3.04 -8.79
C GLU A 68 8.79 2.86 -7.28
N LEU A 69 8.36 1.70 -6.80
CA LEU A 69 8.17 1.43 -5.37
C LEU A 69 9.47 1.58 -4.58
N GLU A 70 10.57 1.03 -5.09
CA GLU A 70 11.89 1.11 -4.46
C GLU A 70 12.31 2.57 -4.29
N LEU A 71 12.09 3.39 -5.32
CA LEU A 71 12.44 4.81 -5.29
C LEU A 71 11.54 5.59 -4.32
N ALA A 72 10.23 5.30 -4.31
CA ALA A 72 9.25 5.96 -3.44
C ALA A 72 9.49 5.65 -1.95
N HIS A 73 9.97 4.45 -1.64
CA HIS A 73 10.14 3.97 -0.27
C HIS A 73 11.61 3.92 0.18
N ARG A 74 12.59 4.25 -0.67
CA ARG A 74 14.04 4.11 -0.38
C ARG A 74 14.50 4.72 0.95
N ARG A 75 13.87 5.82 1.36
CA ARG A 75 14.24 6.54 2.59
C ARG A 75 13.56 5.99 3.83
N MET A 76 12.65 5.03 3.71
CA MET A 76 11.82 4.53 4.79
C MET A 76 12.37 3.19 5.26
N TYR A 77 12.61 3.05 6.57
CA TYR A 77 12.87 1.74 7.15
C TYR A 77 11.54 1.04 7.46
N ILE A 78 11.17 0.08 6.62
CA ILE A 78 9.91 -0.64 6.68
C ILE A 78 10.14 -2.12 7.02
N THR A 79 9.55 -2.58 8.12
CA THR A 79 9.71 -3.94 8.63
C THR A 79 8.60 -4.89 8.16
N SER A 80 8.81 -6.21 8.29
CA SER A 80 7.75 -7.21 8.06
C SER A 80 6.53 -6.95 8.95
N GLU A 81 6.76 -6.63 10.22
CA GLU A 81 5.69 -6.38 11.21
C GLU A 81 4.78 -5.23 10.76
N GLN A 82 5.37 -4.13 10.26
CA GLN A 82 4.61 -2.99 9.74
C GLN A 82 3.80 -3.36 8.48
N LEU A 83 4.37 -4.18 7.58
CA LEU A 83 3.67 -4.65 6.38
C LEU A 83 2.52 -5.61 6.72
N GLU A 84 2.70 -6.48 7.70
CA GLU A 84 1.67 -7.39 8.21
C GLU A 84 0.51 -6.62 8.84
N LEU A 85 0.82 -5.61 9.68
CA LEU A 85 -0.17 -4.71 10.25
C LEU A 85 -0.91 -3.93 9.16
N ARG A 86 -0.19 -3.37 8.19
CA ARG A 86 -0.79 -2.71 7.01
C ARG A 86 -1.72 -3.67 6.26
N GLN A 87 -1.32 -4.93 6.07
CA GLN A 87 -2.15 -5.94 5.39
C GLN A 87 -3.43 -6.25 6.16
N ALA A 88 -3.35 -6.30 7.50
CA ALA A 88 -4.51 -6.52 8.35
C ALA A 88 -5.54 -5.39 8.21
N ILE A 89 -5.08 -4.13 8.22
CA ILE A 89 -5.92 -2.94 8.01
C ILE A 89 -6.53 -2.94 6.61
N LEU A 90 -5.76 -3.34 5.58
CA LEU A 90 -6.28 -3.48 4.22
C LEU A 90 -7.36 -4.55 4.15
N ARG A 91 -7.13 -5.72 4.76
CA ARG A 91 -8.10 -6.82 4.83
C ARG A 91 -9.42 -6.35 5.47
N GLU A 92 -9.34 -5.67 6.61
CA GLU A 92 -10.50 -5.11 7.30
C GLU A 92 -11.26 -4.14 6.39
N SER A 93 -10.55 -3.22 5.72
CA SER A 93 -11.17 -2.23 4.82
C SER A 93 -11.86 -2.88 3.61
N LEU A 94 -11.30 -3.98 3.09
CA LEU A 94 -11.93 -4.78 2.03
C LEU A 94 -13.19 -5.50 2.52
N GLN A 95 -13.20 -5.96 3.78
CA GLN A 95 -14.36 -6.60 4.41
C GLN A 95 -15.48 -5.60 4.68
N GLU A 96 -15.15 -4.38 5.10
CA GLU A 96 -16.10 -3.28 5.31
C GLU A 96 -16.76 -2.78 4.02
N GLU A 97 -16.08 -2.93 2.88
CA GLU A 97 -16.66 -2.72 1.54
C GLU A 97 -17.40 -3.96 1.00
N TYR A 98 -17.61 -4.96 1.85
CA TYR A 98 -18.38 -6.18 1.57
C TYR A 98 -17.87 -6.99 0.37
N LEU A 99 -16.56 -6.94 0.08
CA LEU A 99 -15.99 -7.73 -1.00
C LEU A 99 -16.08 -9.24 -0.67
N PRO A 100 -16.43 -10.09 -1.65
CA PRO A 100 -16.36 -11.54 -1.51
C PRO A 100 -14.97 -12.01 -1.06
N ALA A 101 -14.90 -12.96 -0.13
CA ALA A 101 -13.65 -13.47 0.44
C ALA A 101 -12.63 -13.94 -0.62
N ALA A 102 -13.09 -14.48 -1.74
CA ALA A 102 -12.24 -14.87 -2.86
C ALA A 102 -11.54 -13.67 -3.53
N LEU A 103 -12.22 -12.53 -3.63
CA LEU A 103 -11.65 -11.29 -4.19
C LEU A 103 -10.72 -10.62 -3.19
N ILE A 104 -11.06 -10.61 -1.89
CA ILE A 104 -10.17 -10.15 -0.82
C ILE A 104 -8.84 -10.91 -0.88
N LYS A 105 -8.89 -12.25 -0.94
CA LYS A 105 -7.68 -13.09 -1.04
C LYS A 105 -6.83 -12.73 -2.26
N ARG A 106 -7.46 -12.46 -3.42
CA ARG A 106 -6.75 -12.08 -4.64
C ARG A 106 -6.11 -10.69 -4.53
N TRP A 107 -6.82 -9.71 -3.99
CA TRP A 107 -6.28 -8.37 -3.76
C TRP A 107 -5.07 -8.41 -2.84
N LEU A 108 -5.22 -9.04 -1.66
CA LEU A 108 -4.14 -9.14 -0.68
C LEU A 108 -2.92 -9.87 -1.24
N LYS A 109 -3.12 -10.88 -2.11
CA LYS A 109 -2.03 -11.56 -2.81
C LYS A 109 -1.27 -10.62 -3.74
N ILE A 110 -1.96 -9.74 -4.47
CA ILE A 110 -1.30 -8.76 -5.35
C ILE A 110 -0.53 -7.75 -4.52
N ASP A 111 -1.14 -7.19 -3.48
CA ASP A 111 -0.47 -6.22 -2.58
C ASP A 111 0.79 -6.83 -1.95
N ALA A 112 0.70 -8.06 -1.43
CA ALA A 112 1.82 -8.78 -0.84
C ALA A 112 2.96 -9.08 -1.83
N ALA A 113 2.66 -9.20 -3.12
CA ALA A 113 3.68 -9.47 -4.14
C ALA A 113 4.71 -8.34 -4.27
N PHE A 114 4.37 -7.14 -3.81
CA PHE A 114 5.25 -5.97 -3.89
C PHE A 114 6.10 -5.75 -2.63
N TRP A 115 5.91 -6.55 -1.59
CA TRP A 115 6.59 -6.33 -0.31
C TRP A 115 8.11 -6.44 -0.42
N SER A 116 8.63 -7.28 -1.32
CA SER A 116 10.07 -7.41 -1.56
C SER A 116 10.72 -6.12 -2.10
N HIS A 117 9.95 -5.22 -2.72
CA HIS A 117 10.45 -3.94 -3.23
C HIS A 117 10.42 -2.82 -2.18
N ILE A 118 9.88 -3.08 -1.00
CA ILE A 118 9.60 -2.07 0.02
C ILE A 118 10.22 -2.44 1.37
N LYS A 119 10.16 -3.73 1.72
CA LYS A 119 10.64 -4.25 3.01
C LYS A 119 12.16 -4.15 3.10
N ASN A 120 12.65 -3.75 4.27
CA ASN A 120 14.06 -3.81 4.61
C ASN A 120 14.35 -5.02 5.52
N ASP A 121 15.47 -5.70 5.28
CA ASP A 121 15.83 -6.91 6.03
C ASP A 121 16.34 -6.60 7.45
N SER A 122 17.10 -5.51 7.62
CA SER A 122 17.66 -5.12 8.92
C SER A 122 17.91 -3.62 8.98
N LEU A 123 17.91 -3.07 10.20
CA LEU A 123 18.26 -1.67 10.40
C LEU A 123 19.72 -1.39 10.01
N ALA A 124 20.62 -2.34 10.30
CA ALA A 124 22.03 -2.24 9.98
C ALA A 124 22.28 -2.12 8.46
N SER A 125 21.62 -2.94 7.65
CA SER A 125 21.72 -2.84 6.19
C SER A 125 21.06 -1.58 5.64
N PHE A 126 19.93 -1.16 6.23
CA PHE A 126 19.27 0.10 5.85
C PHE A 126 20.16 1.33 6.11
N GLN A 127 20.86 1.37 7.24
CA GLN A 127 21.76 2.47 7.59
C GLN A 127 22.98 2.60 6.66
N GLN A 128 23.27 1.58 5.84
CA GLN A 128 24.35 1.61 4.85
C GLN A 128 23.91 2.20 3.50
N ILE A 129 22.61 2.45 3.30
CA ILE A 129 22.08 3.01 2.05
C ILE A 129 22.53 4.47 1.91
N ASP A 130 23.18 4.80 0.79
CA ASP A 130 23.51 6.19 0.44
C ASP A 130 22.26 6.95 -0.01
N LEU A 131 21.66 7.70 0.91
CA LEU A 131 20.52 8.56 0.65
C LEU A 131 20.92 9.94 0.08
N LYS A 132 22.23 10.19 -0.12
CA LYS A 132 22.81 11.45 -0.62
C LYS A 132 22.40 12.66 0.21
N TYR A 133 21.26 13.27 -0.15
CA TYR A 133 20.74 14.51 0.44
C TYR A 133 19.44 14.29 1.23
N GLU A 134 18.90 13.07 1.23
CA GLU A 134 17.65 12.74 1.91
C GLU A 134 17.92 12.23 3.32
N GLN A 135 16.98 12.52 4.22
CA GLN A 135 17.03 12.03 5.59
C GLN A 135 16.32 10.67 5.70
N PRO A 136 16.91 9.68 6.40
CA PRO A 136 16.26 8.42 6.67
C PRO A 136 15.02 8.64 7.56
N LEU A 137 13.95 7.93 7.23
CA LEU A 137 12.71 7.88 7.98
C LEU A 137 12.62 6.52 8.69
N ILE A 138 12.98 6.52 9.97
CA ILE A 138 12.90 5.35 10.85
C ILE A 138 11.84 5.66 11.91
N VAL A 139 10.77 4.88 11.95
CA VAL A 139 9.68 5.06 12.92
C VAL A 139 9.73 3.91 13.94
N PRO A 140 10.15 4.17 15.19
CA PRO A 140 10.23 3.12 16.20
C PRO A 140 8.84 2.56 16.54
N ASN A 141 8.79 1.27 16.92
CA ASN A 141 7.56 0.65 17.39
C ASN A 141 7.15 1.33 18.72
N PRO A 142 5.94 1.91 18.83
CA PRO A 142 5.50 2.59 20.04
C PRO A 142 5.25 1.65 21.22
N HIS A 143 5.29 0.33 21.02
CA HIS A 143 5.05 -0.70 22.02
C HIS A 143 6.30 -1.54 22.35
N ALA A 144 7.46 -1.21 21.76
CA ALA A 144 8.73 -1.91 22.01
C ALA A 144 9.45 -1.40 23.26
#